data_AF-A0AAV2IY16-F1
#
_entry.id   AF-A0AAV2IY16-F1
#
_cell.length_a   1.000
_cell.length_b   1.000
_cell.length_c   1.000
_cell.angle_alpha   90.00
_cell.angle_beta   90.00
_cell.angle_gamma   90.00
#
_symmetry.space_group_name_H-M   'P 1'
#
loop_
_entity.id
_entity.type
_entity.pdbx_description
1 polymer ?
#
loop_
_entity_poly.entity_id
_entity_poly.type
_entity_poly.pdbx_seq_one_letter_code
_entity_poly.pdbx_strand_id
1 'polypeptide(L)'
;MLSRYGTPEELKELIDVAHSLGIMVLLDVVHSHASKNTEDGLNSFDGSDSCFFHAPPRGDHSLWDSRLFNYSSWEVQRFLLSNLRWWMEEYSFDGFRFDGVTSMLYHHHGIGSGFSGDYSEYFGLQVDEDSLVYLMLANHIVHSLYPHCITVAEDVSGMPALCRGVEEGGLGFDYRLAMAIPDKWIQVRLFSPDTWSAPPAFMVARAAHRGLQMLSKLERALHTEEGKGSRSIPLAFNVDKRRVRSRGSTKLWWHAGKQLSPALRLGAF
;
A
#
# COMPACT_ATOMS: atom_id res chain seq x y z
N MET A 1 -6.80 18.01 -2.65
CA MET A 1 -5.54 18.46 -2.02
C MET A 1 -5.88 19.48 -0.94
N LEU A 2 -5.28 19.37 0.25
CA LEU A 2 -5.48 20.40 1.27
C LEU A 2 -4.58 21.60 0.96
N SER A 3 -5.17 22.78 0.83
CA SER A 3 -4.49 24.08 0.69
C SER A 3 -3.60 24.48 1.88
N ARG A 4 -3.48 23.61 2.89
CA ARG A 4 -2.67 23.80 4.10
C ARG A 4 -1.17 23.87 3.82
N TYR A 5 -0.71 23.27 2.73
CA TYR A 5 0.71 23.13 2.41
C TYR A 5 1.15 23.89 1.15
N GLY A 6 0.26 24.69 0.56
CA GLY A 6 0.58 25.45 -0.63
C GLY A 6 -0.47 25.37 -1.74
N THR A 7 -0.07 25.83 -2.92
CA THR A 7 -0.84 25.77 -4.16
C THR A 7 -0.63 24.43 -4.89
N PRO A 8 -1.50 24.08 -5.85
CA PRO A 8 -1.29 22.95 -6.76
C PRO A 8 0.09 22.92 -7.42
N GLU A 9 0.60 24.08 -7.83
CA GLU A 9 1.90 24.25 -8.50
C GLU A 9 3.06 23.91 -7.56
N GLU A 10 2.96 24.27 -6.28
CA GLU A 10 3.98 23.92 -5.28
C GLU A 10 4.05 22.40 -5.03
N LEU A 11 2.93 21.66 -5.16
CA LEU A 11 3.00 20.20 -5.16
C LEU A 11 3.70 19.66 -6.40
N LYS A 12 3.41 20.20 -7.58
CA LYS A 12 4.08 19.76 -8.81
C LYS A 12 5.59 19.96 -8.69
N GLU A 13 6.01 21.12 -8.19
CA GLU A 13 7.42 21.39 -7.89
C GLU A 13 8.01 20.38 -6.90
N LEU A 14 7.28 20.02 -5.83
CA LEU A 14 7.74 18.99 -4.88
C LEU A 14 8.00 17.64 -5.57
N ILE A 15 7.08 17.23 -6.45
CA ILE A 15 7.19 15.96 -7.19
C ILE A 15 8.34 16.03 -8.19
N ASP A 16 8.46 17.12 -8.95
CA ASP A 16 9.57 17.35 -9.89
C ASP A 16 10.94 17.31 -9.17
N VAL A 17 11.03 17.93 -7.99
CA VAL A 17 12.25 17.88 -7.17
C VAL A 17 12.53 16.45 -6.70
N ALA A 18 11.53 15.71 -6.24
CA ALA A 18 11.70 14.31 -5.85
C ALA A 18 12.21 13.45 -7.03
N HIS A 19 11.62 13.65 -8.22
CA HIS A 19 12.05 12.98 -9.45
C HIS A 19 13.47 13.36 -9.87
N SER A 20 13.87 14.62 -9.72
CA SER A 20 15.26 15.07 -9.98
C SER A 20 16.30 14.35 -9.09
N LEU A 21 15.85 13.85 -7.94
CA LEU A 21 16.64 13.08 -6.98
C LEU A 21 16.51 11.55 -7.18
N GLY A 22 15.75 11.10 -8.17
CA GLY A 22 15.48 9.69 -8.43
C GLY A 22 14.57 9.05 -7.37
N ILE A 23 13.71 9.83 -6.72
CA ILE A 23 12.76 9.36 -5.70
C ILE A 23 11.38 9.23 -6.34
N MET A 24 10.80 8.04 -6.27
CA MET A 24 9.40 7.81 -6.65
C MET A 24 8.45 8.34 -5.57
N VAL A 25 7.34 8.93 -6.01
CA VAL A 25 6.29 9.50 -5.17
C VAL A 25 4.99 8.73 -5.43
N LEU A 26 4.51 8.03 -4.41
CA LEU A 26 3.21 7.35 -4.45
C LEU A 26 2.16 8.17 -3.70
N LEU A 27 0.96 8.24 -4.26
CA LEU A 27 -0.18 8.89 -3.63
C LEU A 27 -1.06 7.88 -2.89
N ASP A 28 -1.44 8.21 -1.66
CA ASP A 28 -2.45 7.46 -0.93
C ASP A 28 -3.85 7.85 -1.44
N VAL A 29 -4.55 6.89 -2.04
CA VAL A 29 -5.90 7.09 -2.60
C VAL A 29 -6.93 6.37 -1.74
N VAL A 30 -7.97 7.12 -1.38
CA VAL A 30 -9.08 6.62 -0.57
C VAL A 30 -10.28 6.48 -1.47
N HIS A 31 -10.39 5.30 -2.08
CA HIS A 31 -11.54 4.91 -2.91
C HIS A 31 -12.50 3.97 -2.17
N SER A 32 -12.15 3.58 -0.95
CA SER A 32 -12.94 2.71 -0.08
C SER A 32 -14.19 3.42 0.49
N HIS A 33 -14.07 4.71 0.78
CA HIS A 33 -15.15 5.51 1.35
C HIS A 33 -15.00 7.01 1.08
N ALA A 34 -15.99 7.79 1.50
CA ALA A 34 -15.90 9.24 1.62
C ALA A 34 -16.70 9.75 2.83
N SER A 35 -16.44 10.99 3.25
CA SER A 35 -17.18 11.66 4.32
C SER A 35 -18.69 11.70 4.02
N LYS A 36 -19.51 11.56 5.07
CA LYS A 36 -20.98 11.71 4.99
C LYS A 36 -21.46 13.17 4.89
N ASN A 37 -20.54 14.14 4.83
CA ASN A 37 -20.90 15.55 4.75
C ASN A 37 -21.70 15.87 3.48
N THR A 38 -22.83 16.55 3.67
CA THR A 38 -23.74 16.99 2.61
C THR A 38 -23.56 18.46 2.25
N GLU A 39 -22.88 19.26 3.07
CA GLU A 39 -22.73 20.71 2.84
C GLU A 39 -21.70 21.02 1.76
N ASP A 40 -20.53 20.39 1.83
CA ASP A 40 -19.41 20.57 0.90
C ASP A 40 -18.79 19.23 0.44
N GLY A 41 -19.47 18.12 0.73
CA GLY A 41 -19.04 16.77 0.38
C GLY A 41 -19.80 16.18 -0.80
N LEU A 42 -19.52 14.91 -1.08
CA LEU A 42 -20.17 14.17 -2.18
C LEU A 42 -21.55 13.61 -1.80
N ASN A 43 -21.93 13.65 -0.52
CA ASN A 43 -23.18 13.06 -0.08
C ASN A 43 -24.36 13.95 -0.45
N SER A 44 -25.46 13.35 -0.90
CA SER A 44 -26.64 14.07 -1.37
C SER A 44 -26.37 15.09 -2.49
N PHE A 45 -25.35 14.86 -3.32
CA PHE A 45 -24.88 15.81 -4.34
C PHE A 45 -25.97 16.26 -5.33
N ASP A 46 -26.86 15.36 -5.74
CA ASP A 46 -28.01 15.66 -6.62
C ASP A 46 -29.35 15.72 -5.85
N GLY A 47 -29.29 15.80 -4.52
CA GLY A 47 -30.44 15.70 -3.62
C GLY A 47 -30.86 14.26 -3.30
N SER A 48 -30.25 13.24 -3.92
CA SER A 48 -30.46 11.83 -3.60
C SER A 48 -29.32 11.26 -2.74
N ASP A 49 -29.64 10.33 -1.84
CA ASP A 49 -28.66 9.70 -0.94
C ASP A 49 -27.75 8.67 -1.65
N SER A 50 -28.01 8.38 -2.93
CA SER A 50 -27.39 7.29 -3.68
C SER A 50 -26.76 7.73 -5.02
N CYS A 51 -26.44 9.01 -5.18
CA CYS A 51 -25.80 9.54 -6.39
C CYS A 51 -24.41 8.92 -6.61
N PHE A 52 -23.52 9.08 -5.63
CA PHE A 52 -22.16 8.52 -5.64
C PHE A 52 -22.02 7.26 -4.78
N PHE A 53 -22.96 7.02 -3.88
CA PHE A 53 -22.87 5.99 -2.84
C PHE A 53 -23.94 4.93 -3.03
N HIS A 54 -23.72 3.73 -2.49
CA HIS A 54 -24.80 2.75 -2.42
C HIS A 54 -25.95 3.29 -1.55
N ALA A 55 -27.18 2.86 -1.83
CA ALA A 55 -28.30 3.17 -0.96
C ALA A 55 -28.14 2.48 0.42
N PRO A 56 -28.65 3.06 1.50
CA PRO A 56 -28.70 2.38 2.80
C PRO A 56 -29.43 1.03 2.72
N PRO A 57 -28.99 0.00 3.46
CA PRO A 57 -27.90 0.03 4.44
C PRO A 57 -26.49 -0.21 3.84
N ARG A 58 -26.38 -0.56 2.56
CA ARG A 58 -25.10 -0.93 1.92
C ARG A 58 -24.14 0.26 1.79
N GLY A 59 -24.67 1.47 1.70
CA GLY A 59 -23.89 2.70 1.56
C GLY A 59 -23.17 3.18 2.81
N ASP A 60 -23.41 2.59 3.97
CA ASP A 60 -22.93 3.11 5.26
C ASP A 60 -21.83 2.23 5.87
N HIS A 61 -20.69 2.82 6.19
CA HIS A 61 -19.63 2.15 6.93
C HIS A 61 -19.69 2.51 8.42
N SER A 62 -20.40 1.69 9.20
CA SER A 62 -20.75 1.96 10.60
C SER A 62 -19.56 2.28 11.52
N LEU A 63 -18.40 1.62 11.33
CA LEU A 63 -17.22 1.83 12.17
C LEU A 63 -16.45 3.11 11.82
N TRP A 64 -16.58 3.60 10.59
CA TRP A 64 -15.87 4.79 10.10
C TRP A 64 -16.76 6.03 10.04
N ASP A 65 -18.06 5.85 10.25
CA ASP A 65 -19.06 6.91 10.14
C ASP A 65 -19.00 7.64 8.78
N SER A 66 -18.83 6.84 7.71
CA SER A 66 -18.55 7.28 6.35
C SER A 66 -19.46 6.59 5.33
N ARG A 67 -19.43 7.06 4.07
CA ARG A 67 -20.22 6.54 2.95
C ARG A 67 -19.38 5.70 1.99
N LEU A 68 -19.95 4.62 1.46
CA LEU A 68 -19.32 3.67 0.54
C LEU A 68 -19.76 3.91 -0.90
N PHE A 69 -18.78 4.07 -1.80
CA PHE A 69 -19.05 4.36 -3.21
C PHE A 69 -19.88 3.26 -3.86
N ASN A 70 -20.75 3.65 -4.80
CA ASN A 70 -21.52 2.70 -5.60
C ASN A 70 -20.68 2.16 -6.75
N TYR A 71 -19.91 1.10 -6.51
CA TYR A 71 -19.03 0.53 -7.54
C TYR A 71 -19.80 -0.10 -8.71
N SER A 72 -21.12 -0.33 -8.59
CA SER A 72 -21.94 -0.85 -9.69
C SER A 72 -22.38 0.25 -10.67
N SER A 73 -22.23 1.53 -10.31
CA SER A 73 -22.58 2.65 -11.18
C SER A 73 -21.42 3.01 -12.10
N TRP A 74 -21.68 3.06 -13.40
CA TRP A 74 -20.71 3.47 -14.40
C TRP A 74 -20.23 4.91 -14.22
N GLU A 75 -21.10 5.81 -13.76
CA GLU A 75 -20.81 7.21 -13.48
C GLU A 75 -19.81 7.32 -12.32
N VAL A 76 -20.02 6.55 -11.26
CA VAL A 76 -19.13 6.50 -10.10
C VAL A 76 -17.80 5.87 -10.46
N GLN A 77 -17.80 4.75 -11.20
CA GLN A 77 -16.55 4.16 -11.71
C GLN A 77 -15.78 5.17 -12.58
N ARG A 78 -16.45 5.87 -13.51
CA ARG A 78 -15.82 6.91 -14.33
C ARG A 78 -15.21 8.02 -13.48
N PHE A 79 -15.90 8.47 -12.43
CA PHE A 79 -15.39 9.47 -11.50
C PHE A 79 -14.09 8.99 -10.82
N LEU A 80 -14.10 7.79 -10.23
CA LEU A 80 -12.95 7.25 -9.50
C LEU A 80 -11.76 6.90 -10.42
N LEU A 81 -12.02 6.34 -11.61
CA LEU A 81 -10.98 6.04 -12.59
C LEU A 81 -10.36 7.32 -13.17
N SER A 82 -11.19 8.34 -13.45
CA SER A 82 -10.70 9.65 -13.89
C SER A 82 -9.88 10.33 -12.81
N ASN A 83 -10.19 10.09 -11.53
CA ASN A 83 -9.37 10.57 -10.41
C ASN A 83 -7.95 9.98 -10.44
N LEU A 84 -7.79 8.67 -10.68
CA LEU A 84 -6.46 8.05 -10.82
C LEU A 84 -5.70 8.66 -12.01
N ARG A 85 -6.37 8.74 -13.17
CA ARG A 85 -5.79 9.33 -14.38
C ARG A 85 -5.33 10.77 -14.15
N TRP A 86 -6.14 11.58 -13.47
CA TRP A 86 -5.84 12.97 -13.19
C TRP A 86 -4.55 13.13 -12.38
N TRP A 87 -4.35 12.31 -11.34
CA TRP A 87 -3.13 12.38 -10.54
C TRP A 87 -1.88 11.97 -11.32
N MET A 88 -1.99 11.01 -12.23
CA MET A 88 -0.87 10.61 -13.10
C MET A 88 -0.54 11.70 -14.11
N GLU A 89 -1.54 12.26 -14.81
CA GLU A 89 -1.30 13.20 -15.92
C GLU A 89 -0.96 14.61 -15.44
N GLU A 90 -1.66 15.11 -14.41
CA GLU A 90 -1.55 16.51 -14.00
C GLU A 90 -0.40 16.74 -13.02
N TYR A 91 -0.10 15.76 -12.17
CA TYR A 91 0.88 15.86 -11.09
C TYR A 91 2.05 14.88 -11.21
N SER A 92 2.05 13.99 -12.19
CA SER A 92 3.15 13.05 -12.43
C SER A 92 3.45 12.13 -11.23
N PHE A 93 2.44 11.71 -10.46
CA PHE A 93 2.68 10.67 -9.46
C PHE A 93 3.15 9.36 -10.11
N ASP A 94 3.97 8.59 -9.41
CA ASP A 94 4.51 7.30 -9.89
C ASP A 94 3.58 6.13 -9.61
N GLY A 95 2.51 6.37 -8.85
CA GLY A 95 1.47 5.39 -8.58
C GLY A 95 0.76 5.61 -7.26
N PHE A 96 0.13 4.53 -6.77
CA PHE A 96 -0.92 4.63 -5.77
C PHE A 96 -0.80 3.58 -4.68
N ARG A 97 -1.05 4.00 -3.43
CA ARG A 97 -1.44 3.09 -2.36
C ARG A 97 -2.95 3.21 -2.16
N PHE A 98 -3.67 2.10 -2.31
CA PHE A 98 -5.11 2.04 -2.09
C PHE A 98 -5.40 1.73 -0.63
N ASP A 99 -6.06 2.66 0.05
CA ASP A 99 -6.49 2.52 1.44
C ASP A 99 -7.78 1.70 1.56
N GLY A 100 -7.88 0.87 2.59
CA GLY A 100 -9.11 0.17 2.96
C GLY A 100 -9.55 -0.90 1.97
N VAL A 101 -8.63 -1.54 1.24
CA VAL A 101 -8.98 -2.57 0.23
C VAL A 101 -9.75 -3.73 0.85
N THR A 102 -9.41 -4.16 2.07
CA THR A 102 -10.22 -5.17 2.78
C THR A 102 -11.66 -4.72 3.02
N SER A 103 -11.88 -3.43 3.30
CA SER A 103 -13.23 -2.89 3.50
C SER A 103 -14.04 -2.92 2.20
N MET A 104 -13.38 -2.70 1.06
CA MET A 104 -14.00 -2.80 -0.25
C MET A 104 -14.32 -4.26 -0.63
N LEU A 105 -13.42 -5.20 -0.36
CA LEU A 105 -13.54 -6.58 -0.85
C LEU A 105 -14.71 -7.36 -0.25
N TYR A 106 -15.20 -6.99 0.93
CA TYR A 106 -16.21 -7.78 1.64
C TYR A 106 -17.33 -6.91 2.19
N HIS A 107 -18.57 -7.41 2.13
CA HIS A 107 -19.75 -6.73 2.69
C HIS A 107 -19.70 -6.56 4.22
N HIS A 108 -18.92 -7.36 4.93
CA HIS A 108 -18.68 -7.18 6.36
C HIS A 108 -17.51 -6.23 6.65
N HIS A 109 -16.84 -5.70 5.62
CA HIS A 109 -15.76 -4.71 5.71
C HIS A 109 -14.57 -5.11 6.58
N GLY A 110 -14.34 -6.42 6.76
CA GLY A 110 -13.37 -6.95 7.74
C GLY A 110 -13.75 -6.80 9.22
N ILE A 111 -14.94 -6.27 9.53
CA ILE A 111 -15.42 -6.05 10.91
C ILE A 111 -15.92 -7.38 11.48
N GLY A 112 -15.34 -7.80 12.60
CA GLY A 112 -15.76 -9.03 13.31
C GLY A 112 -15.46 -10.34 12.56
N SER A 113 -14.82 -10.27 11.40
CA SER A 113 -14.42 -11.43 10.60
C SER A 113 -12.93 -11.72 10.78
N GLY A 114 -12.62 -12.99 11.06
CA GLY A 114 -11.26 -13.50 11.03
C GLY A 114 -10.89 -14.04 9.65
N PHE A 115 -9.59 -14.00 9.35
CA PHE A 115 -9.03 -14.64 8.15
C PHE A 115 -7.98 -15.66 8.60
N SER A 116 -8.43 -16.90 8.77
CA SER A 116 -7.62 -18.03 9.21
C SER A 116 -6.79 -18.64 8.06
N GLY A 117 -7.18 -18.37 6.82
CA GLY A 117 -6.59 -18.97 5.63
C GLY A 117 -7.47 -20.05 5.00
N ASP A 118 -8.70 -20.25 5.50
CA ASP A 118 -9.68 -21.11 4.84
C ASP A 118 -10.22 -20.41 3.59
N TYR A 119 -10.26 -21.12 2.47
CA TYR A 119 -10.71 -20.59 1.18
C TYR A 119 -12.16 -20.10 1.23
N SER A 120 -13.00 -20.67 2.10
CA SER A 120 -14.40 -20.22 2.28
C SER A 120 -14.52 -18.78 2.78
N GLU A 121 -13.49 -18.26 3.45
CA GLU A 121 -13.43 -16.88 3.97
C GLU A 121 -13.19 -15.87 2.83
N TYR A 122 -12.49 -16.29 1.78
CA TYR A 122 -12.09 -15.44 0.66
C TYR A 122 -13.02 -15.54 -0.55
N PHE A 123 -13.71 -16.67 -0.69
CA PHE A 123 -14.53 -16.99 -1.85
C PHE A 123 -15.93 -17.38 -1.39
N GLY A 124 -16.90 -16.48 -1.58
CA GLY A 124 -18.30 -16.69 -1.19
C GLY A 124 -19.15 -15.44 -1.33
N LEU A 125 -20.41 -15.50 -0.89
CA LEU A 125 -21.39 -14.42 -1.00
C LEU A 125 -21.06 -13.19 -0.14
N GLN A 126 -20.07 -13.30 0.75
CA GLN A 126 -19.57 -12.17 1.53
C GLN A 126 -18.68 -11.22 0.71
N VAL A 127 -18.18 -11.66 -0.44
CA VAL A 127 -17.33 -10.86 -1.33
C VAL A 127 -18.18 -9.85 -2.06
N ASP A 128 -17.75 -8.60 -2.07
CA ASP A 128 -18.40 -7.55 -2.84
C ASP A 128 -17.88 -7.59 -4.29
N GLU A 129 -18.66 -8.22 -5.17
CA GLU A 129 -18.29 -8.42 -6.58
C GLU A 129 -18.13 -7.08 -7.32
N ASP A 130 -18.97 -6.08 -7.03
CA ASP A 130 -18.90 -4.76 -7.66
C ASP A 130 -17.56 -4.09 -7.35
N SER A 131 -17.14 -4.16 -6.09
CA SER A 131 -15.86 -3.62 -5.62
C SER A 131 -14.68 -4.39 -6.22
N LEU A 132 -14.77 -5.71 -6.30
CA LEU A 132 -13.73 -6.56 -6.89
C LEU A 132 -13.52 -6.20 -8.37
N VAL A 133 -14.61 -6.08 -9.14
CA VAL A 133 -14.57 -5.68 -10.55
C VAL A 133 -14.00 -4.29 -10.70
N TYR A 134 -14.38 -3.34 -9.85
CA TYR A 134 -13.82 -1.99 -9.86
C TYR A 134 -12.29 -2.00 -9.64
N LEU A 135 -11.79 -2.75 -8.66
CA LEU A 135 -10.36 -2.84 -8.38
C LEU A 135 -9.57 -3.48 -9.53
N MET A 136 -10.12 -4.52 -10.15
CA MET A 136 -9.55 -5.12 -11.37
C MET A 136 -9.49 -4.11 -12.50
N LEU A 137 -10.58 -3.35 -12.73
CA LEU A 137 -10.66 -2.35 -13.77
C LEU A 137 -9.68 -1.20 -13.54
N ALA A 138 -9.58 -0.71 -12.31
CA ALA A 138 -8.64 0.34 -11.92
C ALA A 138 -7.19 -0.07 -12.21
N ASN A 139 -6.79 -1.26 -11.77
CA ASN A 139 -5.44 -1.77 -12.04
C ASN A 139 -5.23 -2.05 -13.53
N HIS A 140 -6.20 -2.60 -14.24
CA HIS A 140 -6.07 -2.85 -15.68
C HIS A 140 -5.85 -1.56 -16.46
N ILE A 141 -6.65 -0.52 -16.20
CA ILE A 141 -6.54 0.77 -16.91
C ILE A 141 -5.25 1.48 -16.56
N VAL A 142 -4.90 1.58 -15.27
CA VAL A 142 -3.70 2.30 -14.84
C VAL A 142 -2.43 1.67 -15.43
N HIS A 143 -2.29 0.35 -15.39
CA HIS A 143 -1.12 -0.31 -15.99
C HIS A 143 -1.14 -0.31 -17.53
N SER A 144 -2.32 -0.29 -18.16
CA SER A 144 -2.42 -0.20 -19.62
C SER A 144 -2.01 1.18 -20.14
N LEU A 145 -2.36 2.25 -19.41
CA LEU A 145 -2.04 3.63 -19.79
C LEU A 145 -0.65 4.05 -19.29
N TYR A 146 -0.24 3.55 -18.13
CA TYR A 146 1.00 3.91 -17.44
C TYR A 146 1.74 2.62 -17.01
N PRO A 147 2.50 1.98 -17.91
CA PRO A 147 3.12 0.67 -17.65
C PRO A 147 4.12 0.64 -16.50
N HIS A 148 4.64 1.79 -16.07
CA HIS A 148 5.57 1.92 -14.95
C HIS A 148 4.91 2.33 -13.64
N CYS A 149 3.58 2.51 -13.64
CA CYS A 149 2.84 2.83 -12.43
C CYS A 149 2.94 1.69 -11.42
N ILE A 150 3.09 2.04 -10.15
CA ILE A 150 3.09 1.08 -9.04
C ILE A 150 1.79 1.17 -8.26
N THR A 151 1.09 0.06 -8.09
CA THR A 151 -0.09 -0.01 -7.21
C THR A 151 0.13 -0.90 -5.99
N VAL A 152 -0.22 -0.38 -4.81
CA VAL A 152 -0.08 -1.07 -3.51
C VAL A 152 -1.45 -1.18 -2.84
N ALA A 153 -1.89 -2.39 -2.56
CA ALA A 153 -3.12 -2.62 -1.81
C ALA A 153 -2.86 -2.67 -0.30
N GLU A 154 -3.63 -1.90 0.46
CA GLU A 154 -3.78 -2.14 1.90
C GLU A 154 -4.91 -3.16 2.14
N ASP A 155 -4.54 -4.44 2.08
CA ASP A 155 -5.41 -5.55 2.41
C ASP A 155 -4.84 -6.35 3.59
N VAL A 156 -5.62 -6.42 4.67
CA VAL A 156 -5.34 -7.22 5.87
C VAL A 156 -5.92 -8.63 5.80
N SER A 157 -6.89 -8.87 4.90
CA SER A 157 -7.56 -10.18 4.81
C SER A 157 -6.63 -11.29 4.35
N GLY A 158 -5.74 -10.96 3.42
CA GLY A 158 -4.89 -11.95 2.81
C GLY A 158 -5.39 -12.44 1.46
N MET A 159 -6.29 -11.71 0.77
CA MET A 159 -6.99 -12.15 -0.44
C MET A 159 -6.04 -12.84 -1.44
N PRO A 160 -6.29 -14.11 -1.79
CA PRO A 160 -5.49 -14.81 -2.78
C PRO A 160 -5.52 -14.10 -4.14
N ALA A 161 -4.42 -14.18 -4.89
CA ALA A 161 -4.27 -13.55 -6.20
C ALA A 161 -4.39 -12.00 -6.25
N LEU A 162 -4.42 -11.31 -5.09
CA LEU A 162 -4.46 -9.85 -5.03
C LEU A 162 -3.35 -9.19 -5.88
N CYS A 163 -2.14 -9.76 -5.84
CA CYS A 163 -0.98 -9.28 -6.60
C CYS A 163 -0.64 -10.14 -7.83
N ARG A 164 -1.66 -10.73 -8.46
CA ARG A 164 -1.55 -11.39 -9.77
C ARG A 164 -2.23 -10.53 -10.82
N GLY A 165 -1.79 -10.66 -12.07
CA GLY A 165 -2.34 -9.87 -13.17
C GLY A 165 -3.83 -10.17 -13.38
N VAL A 166 -4.56 -9.18 -13.89
CA VAL A 166 -6.00 -9.30 -14.18
C VAL A 166 -6.29 -10.42 -15.18
N GLU A 167 -5.43 -10.57 -16.19
CA GLU A 167 -5.50 -11.64 -17.21
C GLU A 167 -5.37 -13.06 -16.64
N GLU A 168 -4.82 -13.19 -15.43
CA GLU A 168 -4.67 -14.48 -14.74
C GLU A 168 -5.79 -14.71 -13.70
N GLY A 169 -6.78 -13.82 -13.65
CA GLY A 169 -7.84 -13.83 -12.63
C GLY A 169 -7.42 -13.22 -11.29
N GLY A 170 -6.36 -12.41 -11.25
CA GLY A 170 -5.98 -11.62 -10.07
C GLY A 170 -6.58 -10.22 -10.07
N LEU A 171 -6.28 -9.44 -9.02
CA LEU A 171 -6.78 -8.05 -8.90
C LEU A 171 -5.85 -7.00 -9.53
N GLY A 172 -4.65 -7.41 -9.94
CA GLY A 172 -3.72 -6.57 -10.71
C GLY A 172 -2.84 -5.64 -9.89
N PHE A 173 -2.81 -5.74 -8.56
CA PHE A 173 -1.88 -4.95 -7.74
C PHE A 173 -0.44 -5.45 -7.87
N ASP A 174 0.55 -4.56 -7.78
CA ASP A 174 1.96 -5.01 -7.72
C ASP A 174 2.31 -5.54 -6.34
N TYR A 175 1.79 -4.88 -5.31
CA TYR A 175 2.19 -5.10 -3.93
C TYR A 175 1.01 -5.09 -2.96
N ARG A 176 1.19 -5.78 -1.82
CA ARG A 176 0.27 -5.75 -0.69
C ARG A 176 1.00 -5.32 0.57
N LEU A 177 0.41 -4.41 1.33
CA LEU A 177 0.97 -3.97 2.60
C LEU A 177 0.93 -5.11 3.65
N ALA A 178 2.07 -5.42 4.25
CA ALA A 178 2.20 -6.51 5.23
C ALA A 178 1.89 -6.04 6.66
N MET A 179 0.63 -5.67 6.92
CA MET A 179 0.20 -5.04 8.18
C MET A 179 0.45 -5.87 9.44
N ALA A 180 0.36 -7.20 9.36
CA ALA A 180 0.54 -8.07 10.53
C ALA A 180 1.98 -8.08 11.08
N ILE A 181 2.99 -7.73 10.28
CA ILE A 181 4.40 -7.80 10.71
C ILE A 181 4.73 -6.70 11.72
N PRO A 182 4.45 -5.40 11.45
CA PRO A 182 4.58 -4.34 12.45
C PRO A 182 3.88 -4.65 13.76
N ASP A 183 2.64 -5.14 13.72
CA ASP A 183 1.86 -5.44 14.93
C ASP A 183 2.52 -6.53 15.78
N LYS A 184 2.98 -7.61 15.13
CA LYS A 184 3.71 -8.68 15.83
C LYS A 184 5.06 -8.21 16.35
N TRP A 185 5.74 -7.31 15.64
CA TRP A 185 6.99 -6.73 16.10
C TRP A 185 6.80 -5.88 17.37
N ILE A 186 5.74 -5.08 17.42
CA ILE A 186 5.37 -4.30 18.61
C ILE A 186 5.08 -5.23 19.78
N GLN A 187 4.30 -6.31 19.56
CA GLN A 187 4.06 -7.32 20.60
C GLN A 187 5.39 -7.91 21.12
N VAL A 188 6.28 -8.33 20.22
CA VAL A 188 7.60 -8.87 20.58
C VAL A 188 8.43 -7.88 21.41
N ARG A 189 8.35 -6.58 21.11
CA ARG A 189 9.13 -5.53 21.80
C ARG A 189 8.57 -5.22 23.20
N LEU A 190 7.25 -5.29 23.37
CA LEU A 190 6.56 -4.89 24.60
C LEU A 190 6.54 -6.00 25.66
N PHE A 191 6.68 -7.27 25.28
CA PHE A 191 6.73 -8.39 26.23
C PHE A 191 8.17 -8.73 26.67
N SER A 192 8.39 -8.89 27.98
CA SER A 192 9.70 -9.29 28.54
C SER A 192 10.10 -10.69 28.06
N PRO A 193 11.39 -10.96 27.79
CA PRO A 193 11.89 -12.29 27.41
C PRO A 193 11.54 -13.42 28.40
N ASP A 194 11.14 -13.10 29.63
CA ASP A 194 10.87 -14.07 30.70
C ASP A 194 9.48 -14.74 30.63
N THR A 195 8.56 -14.24 29.79
CA THR A 195 7.22 -14.83 29.61
C THR A 195 7.06 -15.61 28.31
N TRP A 196 8.16 -15.91 27.61
CA TRP A 196 8.14 -16.55 26.31
C TRP A 196 7.84 -18.05 26.40
N SER A 197 6.67 -18.46 25.87
CA SER A 197 6.58 -19.74 25.18
C SER A 197 7.03 -19.52 23.72
N ALA A 198 7.77 -20.47 23.16
CA ALA A 198 8.51 -20.33 21.89
C ALA A 198 7.74 -20.12 20.54
N PRO A 199 6.40 -20.08 20.40
CA PRO A 199 5.76 -19.92 19.07
C PRO A 199 5.95 -18.59 18.30
N PRO A 200 6.10 -17.39 18.92
CA PRO A 200 5.98 -16.12 18.17
C PRO A 200 7.14 -15.80 17.22
N ALA A 201 8.39 -16.12 17.59
CA ALA A 201 9.55 -15.81 16.76
C ALA A 201 9.53 -16.54 15.41
N PHE A 202 9.00 -17.77 15.36
CA PHE A 202 8.87 -18.51 14.11
C PHE A 202 7.84 -17.89 13.17
N MET A 203 6.71 -17.38 13.70
CA MET A 203 5.72 -16.66 12.89
C MET A 203 6.26 -15.34 12.34
N VAL A 204 6.97 -14.56 13.17
CA VAL A 204 7.61 -13.32 12.72
C VAL A 204 8.66 -13.62 11.65
N ALA A 205 9.47 -14.66 11.84
CA ALA A 205 10.44 -15.11 10.83
C ALA A 205 9.76 -15.58 9.54
N ARG A 206 8.61 -16.28 9.62
CA ARG A 206 7.85 -16.74 8.44
C ARG A 206 7.18 -15.59 7.70
N ALA A 207 6.63 -14.62 8.43
CA ALA A 207 6.02 -13.43 7.85
C ALA A 207 7.10 -12.52 7.21
N ALA A 208 8.24 -12.33 7.89
CA ALA A 208 9.40 -11.64 7.35
C ALA A 208 9.99 -12.38 6.13
N HIS A 209 10.04 -13.72 6.13
CA HIS A 209 10.48 -14.50 4.98
C HIS A 209 9.57 -14.34 3.76
N ARG A 210 8.24 -14.28 3.97
CA ARG A 210 7.28 -13.99 2.89
C ARG A 210 7.41 -12.54 2.39
N GLY A 211 7.66 -11.58 3.28
CA GLY A 211 7.98 -10.19 2.90
C GLY A 211 9.33 -10.05 2.19
N LEU A 212 10.33 -10.86 2.53
CA LEU A 212 11.65 -10.87 1.87
C LEU A 212 11.58 -11.44 0.45
N GLN A 213 10.70 -12.42 0.20
CA GLN A 213 10.45 -12.90 -1.17
C GLN A 213 9.88 -11.79 -2.07
N MET A 214 9.11 -10.86 -1.49
CA MET A 214 8.58 -9.66 -2.16
C MET A 214 9.71 -8.67 -2.53
N LEU A 215 10.67 -8.44 -1.63
CA LEU A 215 11.85 -7.60 -1.89
C LEU A 215 12.81 -8.23 -2.93
N SER A 216 12.90 -9.57 -2.98
CA SER A 216 13.71 -10.27 -3.99
C SER A 216 13.15 -10.16 -5.42
N LYS A 217 11.87 -9.80 -5.57
CA LYS A 217 11.27 -9.47 -6.87
C LYS A 217 11.59 -8.03 -7.27
N LEU A 218 11.64 -7.10 -6.31
CA LEU A 218 12.13 -5.74 -6.49
C LEU A 218 13.59 -5.70 -6.96
N GLU A 219 14.48 -6.50 -6.37
CA GLU A 219 15.87 -6.64 -6.86
C GLU A 219 15.94 -7.19 -8.29
N ARG A 220 15.07 -8.15 -8.64
CA ARG A 220 15.05 -8.73 -9.99
C ARG A 220 14.50 -7.77 -11.05
N ALA A 221 13.49 -6.96 -10.70
CA ALA A 221 12.96 -5.92 -11.58
C ALA A 221 13.97 -4.80 -11.83
N LEU A 222 14.75 -4.43 -10.81
CA LEU A 222 15.84 -3.45 -10.93
C LEU A 222 17.03 -4.00 -11.75
N HIS A 223 17.30 -5.31 -11.69
CA HIS A 223 18.37 -5.94 -12.49
C HIS A 223 18.02 -6.16 -13.96
N THR A 224 16.75 -6.14 -14.35
CA THR A 224 16.36 -6.24 -15.77
C THR A 224 16.62 -4.96 -16.57
N GLU A 225 16.84 -3.81 -15.91
CA GLU A 225 17.18 -2.54 -16.59
C GLU A 225 18.70 -2.25 -16.65
N GLU A 226 19.53 -2.87 -15.81
CA GLU A 226 20.98 -2.63 -15.79
C GLU A 226 21.78 -3.48 -16.81
N GLY A 227 21.23 -3.65 -18.02
CA GLY A 227 21.87 -4.37 -19.12
C GLY A 227 23.03 -3.64 -19.82
N LYS A 228 23.52 -2.51 -19.30
CA LYS A 228 24.70 -1.80 -19.86
C LYS A 228 25.58 -1.17 -18.77
N GLY A 229 26.49 -1.99 -18.25
CA GLY A 229 27.81 -1.55 -17.79
C GLY A 229 27.92 -0.87 -16.43
N SER A 230 27.88 -1.64 -15.34
CA SER A 230 28.59 -1.30 -14.10
C SER A 230 28.86 -2.54 -13.26
N ARG A 231 30.00 -2.56 -12.55
CA ARG A 231 30.53 -3.72 -11.81
C ARG A 231 29.58 -4.17 -10.68
N SER A 232 29.24 -5.46 -10.68
CA SER A 232 28.50 -6.13 -9.61
C SER A 232 29.22 -6.03 -8.26
N ILE A 233 28.55 -5.50 -7.24
CA ILE A 233 28.98 -5.59 -5.83
C ILE A 233 27.92 -6.41 -5.09
N PRO A 234 28.27 -7.56 -4.49
CA PRO A 234 27.31 -8.36 -3.73
C PRO A 234 26.95 -7.66 -2.41
N LEU A 235 25.66 -7.57 -2.14
CA LEU A 235 25.12 -7.05 -0.88
C LEU A 235 25.27 -8.12 0.22
N ALA A 236 26.35 -8.06 1.00
CA ALA A 236 26.53 -8.93 2.17
C ALA A 236 25.94 -8.26 3.42
N PHE A 237 24.84 -8.79 3.94
CA PHE A 237 24.35 -8.42 5.27
C PHE A 237 25.06 -9.24 6.34
N ASN A 238 25.94 -8.60 7.11
CA ASN A 238 26.54 -9.18 8.31
C ASN A 238 25.93 -8.54 9.56
N VAL A 239 25.26 -9.33 10.39
CA VAL A 239 24.71 -8.87 11.68
C VAL A 239 25.86 -8.81 12.68
N ASP A 240 26.48 -7.63 12.85
CA ASP A 240 27.48 -7.45 13.90
C ASP A 240 26.81 -7.35 15.28
N LYS A 241 26.81 -8.48 15.99
CA LYS A 241 26.23 -8.63 17.33
C LYS A 241 26.94 -7.81 18.43
N ARG A 242 28.05 -7.10 18.14
CA ARG A 242 28.86 -6.44 19.19
C ARG A 242 28.51 -4.98 19.50
N ARG A 243 27.67 -4.30 18.70
CA ARG A 243 27.40 -2.85 18.89
C ARG A 243 26.11 -2.49 19.65
N VAL A 244 25.32 -3.47 20.07
CA VAL A 244 23.98 -3.24 20.67
C VAL A 244 24.01 -2.74 22.12
N ARG A 245 25.19 -2.63 22.77
CA ARG A 245 25.26 -2.39 24.22
C ARG A 245 25.49 -0.96 24.70
N SER A 246 25.64 0.05 23.83
CA SER A 246 25.87 1.42 24.30
C SER A 246 25.19 2.49 23.46
N ARG A 247 23.94 2.82 23.80
CA ARG A 247 23.40 4.19 23.92
C ARG A 247 21.88 4.10 24.05
N GLY A 248 21.35 4.56 25.19
CA GLY A 248 19.92 4.69 25.44
C GLY A 248 19.29 5.66 24.45
N SER A 249 18.06 5.34 24.04
CA SER A 249 17.27 5.98 22.98
C SER A 249 17.82 5.76 21.56
N THR A 250 17.07 5.04 20.73
CA THR A 250 17.29 5.04 19.28
C THR A 250 15.95 4.96 18.57
N LYS A 251 15.53 6.08 17.99
CA LYS A 251 14.57 6.13 16.89
C LYS A 251 15.16 5.30 15.74
N LEU A 252 14.39 4.37 15.20
CA LEU A 252 14.79 3.59 14.04
C LEU A 252 14.68 4.49 12.80
N TRP A 253 15.80 4.84 12.20
CA TRP A 253 15.85 5.43 10.87
C TRP A 253 16.06 4.33 9.84
N TRP A 254 15.20 4.29 8.83
CA TRP A 254 15.41 3.46 7.64
C TRP A 254 16.33 4.24 6.69
N HIS A 255 17.61 3.88 6.64
CA HIS A 255 18.52 4.35 5.60
C HIS A 255 18.72 3.24 4.58
N ALA A 256 18.22 3.44 3.37
CA ALA A 256 18.83 2.84 2.18
C ALA A 256 20.01 3.74 1.79
N GLY A 257 21.21 3.42 2.27
CA GLY A 257 22.42 4.19 2.00
C GLY A 257 23.66 3.32 2.11
N LYS A 258 24.50 3.34 1.06
CA LYS A 258 25.78 2.62 1.00
C LYS A 258 26.69 3.05 2.16
N GLN A 259 27.02 2.14 3.07
CA GLN A 259 28.09 2.35 4.05
C GLN A 259 29.43 1.92 3.43
N LEU A 260 30.26 2.91 3.07
CA LEU A 260 31.69 2.69 2.84
C LEU A 260 32.37 2.37 4.18
N SER A 261 33.17 1.31 4.22
CA SER A 261 33.91 0.90 5.42
C SER A 261 35.02 1.88 5.79
N PRO A 262 35.29 2.13 7.09
CA PRO A 262 36.35 3.01 7.54
C PRO A 262 37.72 2.30 7.49
N ALA A 263 38.44 2.47 6.40
CA ALA A 263 39.84 2.07 6.29
C ALA A 263 40.62 3.10 5.45
N LEU A 264 40.81 4.30 5.98
CA LEU A 264 41.88 5.24 5.59
C LEU A 264 41.94 6.39 6.61
N ARG A 265 42.64 6.15 7.73
CA ARG A 265 43.40 7.21 8.42
C ARG A 265 44.84 7.08 7.92
N LEU A 266 45.40 8.21 7.47
CA LEU A 266 46.80 8.58 7.18
C LEU A 266 46.74 9.45 5.90
N GLY A 267 47.23 10.69 5.81
CA GLY A 267 47.92 11.62 6.70
C GLY A 267 47.78 13.02 6.07
N ALA A 268 47.78 14.07 6.88
CA ALA A 268 48.84 15.08 6.91
C ALA A 268 48.79 16.12 5.77
N PHE A 269 48.58 17.37 6.21
CA PHE A 269 48.55 18.67 5.50
C PHE A 269 47.26 19.05 4.79
#